data_AF-A0A7S3NGX1-F1
#
_entry.id   AF-A0A7S3NGX1-F1
#
_cell.length_a   1.000
_cell.length_b   1.000
_cell.length_c   1.000
_cell.angle_alpha   90.00
_cell.angle_beta   90.00
_cell.angle_gamma   90.00
#
_symmetry.space_group_name_H-M   'P 1'
#
loop_
_entity.id
_entity.type
_entity.pdbx_description
1 polymer ?
#
loop_
_entity_poly.entity_id
_entity_poly.type
_entity_poly.pdbx_seq_one_letter_code
_entity_poly.pdbx_strand_id
1 'polypeptide(L)'
;YKVPPATRQLKVELWGAGGGSGHLREQAAGYGGGGAYVEALLLVFPGEFLQITVASGGSAGVRGRVDITPSENDEPQTTDVCGVAAGGVPGGGNGYGGNEVWAAGGGGGYTMIERFTKHGPRCMVLAAGGG
;
A
#
# COMPACT_ATOMS: atom_id res chain seq x y z
N TYR A 1 10.71 6.30 -18.56
CA TYR A 1 12.11 5.93 -18.87
C TYR A 1 12.23 5.62 -20.35
N LYS A 2 13.19 6.24 -21.06
CA LYS A 2 13.44 5.96 -22.48
C LYS A 2 14.56 4.91 -22.59
N VAL A 3 14.29 3.82 -23.30
CA VAL A 3 15.28 2.75 -23.49
C VAL A 3 16.42 3.24 -24.38
N PRO A 4 17.69 3.09 -23.97
CA PRO A 4 18.83 3.54 -24.77
C PRO A 4 18.93 2.85 -26.13
N PRO A 5 19.62 3.48 -27.11
CA PRO A 5 19.95 2.83 -28.38
C PRO A 5 20.65 1.48 -28.17
N ALA A 6 20.45 0.54 -29.10
CA ALA A 6 21.02 -0.81 -29.09
C ALA A 6 20.68 -1.72 -27.88
N THR A 7 19.97 -1.23 -26.86
CA THR A 7 19.62 -2.01 -25.67
C THR A 7 18.43 -2.95 -25.97
N ARG A 8 18.59 -4.23 -25.67
CA ARG A 8 17.56 -5.28 -25.86
C ARG A 8 17.08 -5.92 -24.58
N GLN A 9 17.82 -5.72 -23.49
CA GLN A 9 17.52 -6.28 -22.18
C GLN A 9 17.80 -5.24 -21.10
N LEU A 10 16.93 -5.20 -20.09
CA LEU A 10 17.15 -4.46 -18.86
C LEU A 10 17.08 -5.43 -17.68
N LYS A 11 18.11 -5.45 -16.85
CA LYS A 11 18.01 -6.00 -15.51
C LYS A 11 17.35 -4.95 -14.62
N VAL A 12 16.32 -5.36 -13.89
CA VAL A 12 15.58 -4.49 -12.97
C VAL A 12 15.42 -5.17 -11.63
N GLU A 13 15.46 -4.37 -10.58
CA GLU A 13 15.29 -4.75 -9.19
C GLU A 13 14.24 -3.79 -8.61
N LEU A 14 13.13 -4.33 -8.13
CA LEU A 14 11.96 -3.57 -7.70
C LEU A 14 11.59 -3.95 -6.27
N TRP A 15 11.16 -2.95 -5.51
CA TRP A 15 10.57 -3.13 -4.19
C TRP A 15 9.13 -2.61 -4.19
N GLY A 16 8.19 -3.44 -3.74
CA GLY A 16 6.89 -2.99 -3.27
C GLY A 16 7.06 -2.26 -1.95
N ALA A 17 6.30 -1.19 -1.74
CA ALA A 17 6.41 -0.42 -0.52
C ALA A 17 5.88 -1.22 0.68
N GLY A 18 6.42 -1.02 1.87
CA GLY A 18 5.90 -1.65 3.10
C GLY A 18 4.57 -1.01 3.55
N GLY A 19 3.78 -1.77 4.28
CA GLY A 19 2.63 -1.27 5.01
C GLY A 19 3.04 -0.56 6.31
N GLY A 20 2.18 0.32 6.81
CA GLY A 20 2.36 0.91 8.13
C GLY A 20 2.10 -0.10 9.24
N SER A 21 2.70 0.12 10.41
CA SER A 21 2.46 -0.72 11.58
C SER A 21 1.22 -0.28 12.35
N GLY A 22 0.61 -1.23 13.06
CA GLY A 22 -0.30 -0.90 14.16
C GLY A 22 0.42 -0.18 15.31
N HIS A 23 -0.36 0.49 16.17
CA HIS A 23 0.15 1.07 17.42
C HIS A 23 -0.24 0.22 18.63
N LEU A 24 0.66 0.17 19.62
CA LEU A 24 0.47 -0.52 20.89
C LEU A 24 -0.18 0.40 21.93
N ARG A 25 -1.18 -0.12 22.65
CA ARG A 25 -1.64 0.35 23.96
C ARG A 25 -1.81 -0.88 24.84
N GLU A 26 -1.37 -0.84 26.09
CA GLU A 26 -1.59 -1.96 27.06
C GLU A 26 -0.94 -3.31 26.67
N GLN A 27 0.28 -3.28 26.13
CA GLN A 27 1.17 -4.44 25.96
C GLN A 27 0.85 -5.47 24.85
N ALA A 28 0.03 -5.14 23.85
CA ALA A 28 -0.09 -5.94 22.62
C ALA A 28 0.40 -5.15 21.38
N ALA A 29 1.35 -5.69 20.62
CA ALA A 29 1.94 -5.02 19.45
C ALA A 29 1.21 -5.41 18.15
N GLY A 30 1.01 -4.43 17.25
CA GLY A 30 0.52 -4.66 15.89
C GLY A 30 1.67 -4.68 14.89
N TYR A 31 1.77 -5.73 14.08
CA TYR A 31 2.75 -5.82 13.01
C TYR A 31 2.38 -4.89 11.85
N GLY A 32 3.39 -4.45 11.08
CA GLY A 32 3.19 -3.75 9.81
C GLY A 32 3.34 -4.68 8.63
N GLY A 33 2.79 -4.27 7.49
CA GLY A 33 2.87 -5.00 6.24
C GLY A 33 4.28 -5.00 5.63
N GLY A 34 4.75 -6.15 5.15
CA GLY A 34 6.03 -6.27 4.45
C GLY A 34 5.98 -5.79 3.00
N GLY A 35 7.07 -5.23 2.49
CA GLY A 35 7.27 -5.01 1.06
C GLY A 35 7.72 -6.29 0.34
N ALA A 36 7.40 -6.43 -0.95
CA ALA A 36 7.97 -7.51 -1.78
C ALA A 36 9.18 -7.04 -2.57
N TYR A 37 10.09 -7.96 -2.88
CA TYR A 37 11.21 -7.74 -3.79
C TYR A 37 11.07 -8.60 -5.04
N VAL A 38 11.34 -8.03 -6.21
CA VAL A 38 11.37 -8.76 -7.48
C VAL A 38 12.58 -8.33 -8.30
N GLU A 39 13.28 -9.31 -8.83
CA GLU A 39 14.36 -9.13 -9.80
C GLU A 39 13.96 -9.77 -11.13
N ALA A 40 14.17 -9.07 -12.25
CA ALA A 40 13.81 -9.58 -13.56
C ALA A 40 14.73 -9.07 -14.68
N LEU A 41 14.85 -9.88 -15.74
CA LEU A 41 15.41 -9.46 -17.02
C LEU A 41 14.26 -9.18 -17.99
N LEU A 42 14.09 -7.92 -18.37
CA LEU A 42 13.03 -7.47 -19.26
C LEU A 42 13.53 -7.38 -20.70
N LEU A 43 12.80 -7.98 -21.64
CA LEU A 43 13.03 -7.78 -23.07
C LEU A 43 12.48 -6.42 -23.50
N VAL A 44 13.36 -5.58 -24.05
CA VAL A 44 13.04 -4.19 -24.44
C VAL A 44 13.42 -3.88 -25.89
N PHE A 45 12.81 -2.83 -26.42
CA PHE A 45 13.10 -2.29 -27.74
C PHE A 45 13.85 -0.94 -27.60
N PRO A 46 14.94 -0.73 -28.34
CA PRO A 46 15.66 0.54 -28.36
C PRO A 46 14.73 1.70 -28.70
N GLY A 47 14.81 2.77 -27.91
CA GLY A 47 14.03 3.98 -28.12
C GLY A 47 12.59 3.94 -27.60
N GLU A 48 12.09 2.80 -27.12
CA GLU A 48 10.75 2.75 -26.53
C GLU A 48 10.67 3.49 -25.19
N PHE A 49 9.47 3.89 -24.79
CA PHE A 49 9.21 4.49 -23.49
C PHE A 49 8.54 3.48 -22.56
N LEU A 50 9.17 3.25 -21.42
CA LEU A 50 8.62 2.49 -20.30
C LEU A 50 8.08 3.46 -19.25
N GLN A 51 6.88 3.19 -18.73
CA GLN A 51 6.39 3.88 -17.55
C GLN A 51 6.79 3.09 -16.31
N ILE A 52 7.29 3.82 -15.32
CA ILE A 52 7.76 3.27 -14.05
C ILE A 52 6.92 3.94 -12.97
N THR A 53 6.20 3.11 -12.24
CA THR A 53 5.40 3.52 -11.09
C THR A 53 6.13 3.08 -9.83
N VAL A 54 6.33 4.00 -8.90
CA VAL A 54 6.93 3.74 -7.58
C VAL A 54 5.91 4.15 -6.53
N ALA A 55 5.50 3.20 -5.70
CA ALA A 55 4.49 3.47 -4.67
C ALA A 55 5.06 4.04 -3.37
N SER A 56 4.20 4.72 -2.62
CA SER A 56 4.44 5.06 -1.21
C SER A 56 4.10 3.89 -0.28
N GLY A 57 4.70 3.92 0.91
CA GLY A 57 4.30 3.02 2.01
C GLY A 57 2.94 3.37 2.59
N GLY A 58 2.39 2.44 3.36
CA GLY A 58 1.13 2.63 4.09
C GLY A 58 1.30 3.50 5.34
N SER A 59 0.21 4.14 5.76
CA SER A 59 0.17 4.97 6.96
C SER A 59 0.14 4.14 8.24
N ALA A 60 0.60 4.72 9.35
CA ALA A 60 0.51 4.10 10.66
C ALA A 60 -0.95 3.86 11.09
N GLY A 61 -1.17 2.83 11.90
CA GLY A 61 -2.50 2.40 12.32
C GLY A 61 -3.28 3.47 13.08
N VAL A 62 -4.54 3.67 12.73
CA VAL A 62 -5.44 4.61 13.42
C VAL A 62 -6.43 3.81 14.26
N ARG A 63 -6.54 4.17 15.55
CA ARG A 63 -7.43 3.50 16.50
C ARG A 63 -8.87 3.93 16.31
N GLY A 64 -9.79 3.02 16.62
CA GLY A 64 -11.19 3.34 16.79
C GLY A 64 -11.44 4.04 18.13
N ARG A 65 -12.68 4.50 18.32
CA ARG A 65 -13.14 5.11 19.57
C ARG A 65 -14.62 4.82 19.78
N VAL A 66 -15.08 4.85 21.02
CA VAL A 66 -16.51 4.78 21.36
C VAL A 66 -17.03 6.20 21.58
N ASP A 67 -17.90 6.66 20.69
CA ASP A 67 -18.59 7.95 20.87
C ASP A 67 -19.86 7.71 21.70
N ILE A 68 -19.91 8.32 22.88
CA ILE A 68 -21.08 8.26 23.79
C ILE A 68 -21.95 9.48 23.52
N THR A 69 -23.16 9.25 22.99
CA THR A 69 -24.13 10.30 22.75
C THR A 69 -25.21 10.25 23.84
N PRO A 70 -25.50 11.37 24.52
CA PRO A 70 -26.61 11.45 25.46
C PRO A 70 -27.92 11.16 24.71
N SER A 71 -28.74 10.23 25.21
CA SER A 71 -30.08 9.97 24.66
C SER A 71 -31.15 10.54 25.59
N GLU A 72 -32.30 10.91 25.02
CA GLU A 72 -33.45 11.41 25.77
C GLU A 72 -34.10 10.34 26.69
N ASN A 73 -33.71 9.07 26.56
CA ASN A 73 -34.30 7.94 27.27
C ASN A 73 -33.46 7.42 28.45
N ASP A 74 -32.61 8.26 29.05
CA ASP A 74 -31.70 7.95 30.19
C ASP A 74 -30.64 6.85 29.95
N GLU A 75 -30.69 6.09 28.85
CA GLU A 75 -29.61 5.19 28.45
C GLU A 75 -28.66 5.88 27.45
N PRO A 76 -27.35 5.95 27.75
CA PRO A 76 -26.38 6.52 26.81
C PRO A 76 -26.27 5.64 25.56
N GLN A 77 -26.37 6.26 24.37
CA GLN A 77 -26.13 5.55 23.12
C GLN A 77 -24.63 5.52 22.82
N THR A 78 -24.07 4.32 22.71
CA THR A 78 -22.67 4.10 22.34
C THR A 78 -22.57 3.79 20.85
N THR A 79 -21.76 4.56 20.12
CA THR A 79 -21.43 4.29 18.72
C THR A 79 -19.95 3.98 18.58
N ASP A 80 -19.64 2.80 18.03
CA ASP A 80 -18.26 2.45 17.71
C ASP A 80 -17.83 3.14 16.40
N VAL A 81 -16.80 3.98 16.48
CA VAL A 81 -16.18 4.63 15.33
C VAL A 81 -14.89 3.89 14.98
N CYS A 82 -14.85 3.32 13.77
CA CYS A 82 -13.67 2.61 13.27
C CYS A 82 -12.54 3.60 12.92
N GLY A 83 -11.33 3.33 13.41
CA GLY A 83 -10.12 4.03 12.99
C GLY A 83 -9.67 3.52 11.63
N VAL A 84 -9.32 4.43 10.72
CA VAL A 84 -8.91 4.08 9.34
C VAL A 84 -7.52 4.63 9.05
N ALA A 85 -6.58 3.74 8.73
CA ALA A 85 -5.23 4.09 8.29
C ALA A 85 -5.14 3.99 6.76
N ALA A 86 -4.69 5.07 6.11
CA ALA A 86 -4.61 5.13 4.66
C ALA A 86 -3.52 4.20 4.09
N GLY A 87 -3.86 3.44 3.06
CA GLY A 87 -2.92 2.66 2.27
C GLY A 87 -1.96 3.51 1.44
N GLY A 88 -0.83 2.93 1.06
CA GLY A 88 0.16 3.54 0.18
C GLY A 88 -0.34 3.68 -1.26
N VAL A 89 0.04 4.76 -1.94
CA VAL A 89 -0.41 5.04 -3.30
C VAL A 89 0.70 4.71 -4.31
N PRO A 90 0.41 4.00 -5.43
CA PRO A 90 -0.87 3.36 -5.75
C PRO A 90 -1.03 1.97 -5.14
N GLY A 91 -2.30 1.58 -4.93
CA GLY A 91 -2.73 0.19 -4.76
C GLY A 91 -2.69 -0.39 -3.35
N GLY A 92 -2.18 0.34 -2.35
CA GLY A 92 -2.24 -0.07 -0.95
C GLY A 92 -3.66 0.00 -0.39
N GLY A 93 -4.07 -1.04 0.35
CA GLY A 93 -5.37 -1.09 1.04
C GLY A 93 -5.37 -0.31 2.36
N ASN A 94 -6.54 0.15 2.80
CA ASN A 94 -6.66 0.80 4.10
C ASN A 94 -6.65 -0.24 5.24
N GLY A 95 -6.03 0.13 6.36
CA GLY A 95 -6.09 -0.61 7.62
C GLY A 95 -7.27 -0.14 8.47
N TYR A 96 -7.90 -1.06 9.19
CA TYR A 96 -9.08 -0.79 10.02
C TYR A 96 -8.85 -1.22 11.47
N GLY A 97 -9.13 -0.33 12.42
CA GLY A 97 -9.09 -0.58 13.86
C GLY A 97 -10.48 -0.40 14.48
N GLY A 98 -11.14 -1.49 14.84
CA GLY A 98 -12.50 -1.47 15.38
C GLY A 98 -12.63 -1.20 16.88
N ASN A 99 -11.54 -0.93 17.59
CA ASN A 99 -11.56 -0.69 19.03
C ASN A 99 -10.49 0.34 19.46
N GLU A 100 -10.49 0.71 20.74
CA GLU A 100 -9.60 1.75 21.30
C GLU A 100 -8.16 1.31 21.55
N VAL A 101 -7.91 0.01 21.45
CA VAL A 101 -6.66 -0.63 21.90
C VAL A 101 -5.84 -1.16 20.71
N TRP A 102 -6.49 -1.48 19.59
CA TRP A 102 -5.95 -2.13 18.41
C TRP A 102 -6.22 -1.30 17.16
N ALA A 103 -5.19 -1.16 16.32
CA ALA A 103 -5.30 -0.55 15.00
C ALA A 103 -4.40 -1.29 14.01
N ALA A 104 -4.92 -1.56 12.81
CA ALA A 104 -4.12 -2.02 11.68
C ALA A 104 -3.57 -0.80 10.91
N GLY A 105 -2.30 -0.87 10.50
CA GLY A 105 -1.73 0.11 9.56
C GLY A 105 -2.24 -0.09 8.15
N GLY A 106 -2.08 0.93 7.30
CA GLY A 106 -2.42 0.80 5.87
C GLY A 106 -1.43 -0.12 5.15
N GLY A 107 -1.91 -0.85 4.14
CA GLY A 107 -1.05 -1.66 3.27
C GLY A 107 -0.15 -0.81 2.37
N GLY A 108 1.02 -1.33 2.02
CA GLY A 108 1.95 -0.66 1.11
C GLY A 108 1.48 -0.72 -0.34
N GLY A 109 1.86 0.27 -1.16
CA GLY A 109 1.53 0.23 -2.59
C GLY A 109 2.50 -0.61 -3.42
N TYR A 110 2.28 -0.65 -4.74
CA TYR A 110 3.10 -1.42 -5.68
C TYR A 110 4.05 -0.57 -6.53
N THR A 111 5.21 -1.14 -6.84
CA THR A 111 6.13 -0.63 -7.86
C THR A 111 6.00 -1.49 -9.11
N MET A 112 5.87 -0.86 -10.28
CA MET A 112 5.62 -1.55 -11.54
C MET A 112 6.35 -0.89 -12.70
N ILE A 113 6.77 -1.70 -13.66
CA ILE A 113 7.21 -1.23 -14.98
C ILE A 113 6.21 -1.71 -16.02
N GLU A 114 5.76 -0.80 -16.87
CA GLU A 114 4.81 -1.08 -17.94
C GLU A 114 5.27 -0.52 -19.28
N ARG A 115 4.86 -1.20 -20.35
CA ARG A 115 5.05 -0.78 -21.74
C ARG A 115 3.73 -0.27 -22.28
N PHE A 116 3.73 0.92 -22.87
CA PHE A 116 2.59 1.38 -23.67
C PHE A 116 2.59 0.68 -25.02
N THR A 117 1.48 0.01 -25.31
CA THR A 117 1.20 -0.58 -26.61
C THR A 117 0.01 0.12 -27.24
N LYS A 118 -0.26 -0.15 -28.53
CA LYS A 118 -1.48 0.33 -29.21
C LYS A 118 -2.79 -0.14 -28.55
N HIS A 119 -2.74 -1.16 -27.69
CA HIS A 119 -3.88 -1.71 -26.96
C HIS A 119 -3.96 -1.20 -25.51
N GLY A 120 -3.11 -0.25 -25.13
CA GLY A 120 -2.99 0.25 -23.77
C GLY A 120 -1.70 -0.20 -23.07
N PRO A 121 -1.55 0.20 -21.80
CA PRO A 121 -0.41 -0.19 -20.98
C PRO A 121 -0.43 -1.70 -20.69
N ARG A 122 0.74 -2.33 -20.79
CA ARG A 122 0.96 -3.74 -20.44
C ARG A 122 2.00 -3.81 -19.33
N CYS A 123 1.61 -4.34 -18.18
CA CYS A 123 2.52 -4.66 -17.09
C CYS A 123 3.61 -5.63 -17.56
N MET A 124 4.86 -5.29 -17.27
CA MET A 124 6.02 -6.13 -17.55
C MET A 124 6.51 -6.84 -16.29
N VAL A 125 6.58 -6.10 -15.18
CA VAL A 125 6.97 -6.61 -13.86
C VAL A 125 6.37 -5.73 -12.78
N LEU A 126 5.96 -6.34 -11.67
CA LEU A 126 5.34 -5.68 -10.52
C LEU A 126 5.85 -6.31 -9.23
N ALA A 127 6.14 -5.46 -8.24
CA ALA A 127 6.39 -5.82 -6.86
C ALA A 127 5.40 -5.05 -5.97
N ALA A 128 4.61 -5.76 -5.17
CA ALA A 128 3.59 -5.16 -4.30
C ALA A 128 3.89 -5.41 -2.82
N GLY A 129 3.57 -4.44 -1.97
CA GLY A 129 3.53 -4.64 -0.53
C GLY A 129 2.25 -5.36 -0.08
N GLY A 130 2.35 -6.11 1.01
CA GLY A 130 1.19 -6.60 1.77
C GLY A 130 0.87 -5.68 2.94
N GLY A 131 -0.34 -5.82 3.49
CA GLY A 131 -0.83 -5.16 4.70
C GLY A 131 -2.04 -5.89 5.24
#